data_AF-A0A523YYZ4-F1
#
_entry.id   AF-A0A523YYZ4-F1
#
_cell.length_a   1.000
_cell.length_b   1.000
_cell.length_c   1.000
_cell.angle_alpha   90.00
_cell.angle_beta   90.00
_cell.angle_gamma   90.00
#
_symmetry.space_group_name_H-M   'P 1'
#
loop_
_entity.id
_entity.type
_entity.pdbx_description
1 polymer ?
#
loop_
_entity_poly.entity_id
_entity_poly.type
_entity_poly.pdbx_seq_one_letter_code
_entity_poly.pdbx_strand_id
1 'polypeptide(L)'
;MTFSIVARCPRTGMLGVSTSSRALAAGGVVPCCRTGVGVIASQAFSNPYLGIDGLTLLEQGLAAARALERVIDSDQGRDLRQVAIVDRDGHTAAYTGAKCIPWAGQVEGGGYVCLGNILTDEEVVKAMALAFEASVDEDLPERLLRALEAGQEAGGDRRGRQSAGIRVVHTEDYPYCDLRVDDHPDPIAELRRVFTVFQREEPFRQMMPRRDDYTPQWEAVIRMREMLEASLEEETAVAKER
;
A
#
# COMPACT_ATOMS: atom_id res chain seq x y z
N MET A 1 11.91 -9.98 2.15
CA MET A 1 12.96 -9.21 2.81
C MET A 1 12.63 -7.78 2.55
N THR A 2 11.93 -7.23 3.53
CA THR A 2 10.80 -6.32 3.31
C THR A 2 10.29 -5.86 4.66
N PHE A 3 9.84 -4.60 4.77
CA PHE A 3 8.92 -4.18 5.82
C PHE A 3 7.70 -3.52 5.18
N SER A 4 6.54 -3.76 5.78
CA SER A 4 5.25 -3.30 5.27
C SER A 4 4.33 -2.94 6.43
N ILE A 5 3.32 -2.14 6.12
CA ILE A 5 2.17 -1.89 7.00
C ILE A 5 0.90 -2.14 6.19
N VAL A 6 -0.05 -2.87 6.76
CA VAL A 6 -1.44 -2.95 6.29
C VAL A 6 -2.33 -2.25 7.29
N ALA A 7 -3.32 -1.47 6.84
CA ALA A 7 -4.16 -0.72 7.75
C ALA A 7 -5.54 -0.37 7.18
N ARG A 8 -6.47 -0.12 8.09
CA ARG A 8 -7.79 0.46 7.85
C ARG A 8 -7.90 1.81 8.55
N CYS A 9 -8.45 2.80 7.87
CA CYS A 9 -8.83 4.06 8.51
C CYS A 9 -10.25 3.96 9.09
N PRO A 10 -10.46 4.12 10.41
CA PRO A 10 -11.79 4.04 11.00
C PRO A 10 -12.71 5.22 10.62
N ARG A 11 -12.15 6.38 10.25
CA ARG A 11 -12.93 7.56 9.86
C ARG A 11 -13.51 7.44 8.46
N THR A 12 -12.68 6.98 7.50
CA THR A 12 -13.00 7.00 6.07
C THR A 12 -13.36 5.63 5.52
N GLY A 13 -13.04 4.55 6.24
CA GLY A 13 -13.16 3.18 5.74
C GLY A 13 -12.10 2.79 4.72
N MET A 14 -11.15 3.67 4.39
CA MET A 14 -10.05 3.35 3.47
C MET A 14 -9.27 2.14 3.98
N LEU A 15 -8.83 1.31 3.04
CA LEU A 15 -7.98 0.15 3.28
C LEU A 15 -6.71 0.33 2.48
N GLY A 16 -5.56 0.07 3.08
CA GLY A 16 -4.31 0.32 2.40
C GLY A 16 -3.11 -0.41 2.95
N VAL A 17 -2.09 -0.48 2.11
CA VAL A 17 -0.82 -1.13 2.39
C VAL A 17 0.30 -0.27 1.84
N SER A 18 1.41 -0.25 2.55
CA SER A 18 2.66 0.34 2.08
C SER A 18 3.81 -0.60 2.38
N THR A 19 4.77 -0.71 1.47
CA THR A 19 5.87 -1.66 1.53
C THR A 19 7.18 -1.05 1.06
N SER A 20 8.30 -1.49 1.62
CA SER A 20 9.66 -1.17 1.16
C SER A 20 10.57 -2.40 1.25
N SER A 21 11.50 -2.52 0.31
CA SER A 21 12.30 -3.72 0.13
C SER A 21 13.62 -3.45 -0.60
N ARG A 22 14.66 -4.23 -0.29
CA ARG A 22 15.82 -4.45 -1.18
C ARG A 22 15.53 -5.59 -2.17
N ALA A 23 14.43 -5.47 -2.90
CA ALA A 23 14.09 -6.31 -4.05
C ALA A 23 13.38 -5.43 -5.07
N LEU A 24 13.47 -5.78 -6.35
CA LEU A 24 12.82 -5.04 -7.42
C LEU A 24 11.29 -5.07 -7.24
N ALA A 25 10.64 -3.92 -7.46
CA ALA A 25 9.20 -3.81 -7.64
C ALA A 25 8.31 -4.45 -6.54
N ALA A 26 8.70 -4.36 -5.26
CA ALA A 26 7.93 -4.96 -4.17
C ALA A 26 6.49 -4.43 -4.07
N GLY A 27 6.27 -3.16 -4.43
CA GLY A 27 4.95 -2.53 -4.49
C GLY A 27 3.99 -3.16 -5.51
N GLY A 28 4.50 -3.92 -6.49
CA GLY A 28 3.67 -4.67 -7.43
C GLY A 28 3.30 -6.09 -6.99
N VAL A 29 3.95 -6.61 -5.94
CA VAL A 29 3.84 -8.03 -5.55
C VAL A 29 3.22 -8.18 -4.15
N VAL A 30 3.65 -7.36 -3.19
CA VAL A 30 3.22 -7.47 -1.79
C VAL A 30 1.78 -6.98 -1.57
N PRO A 31 1.35 -5.83 -2.13
CA PRO A 31 0.02 -5.28 -1.90
C PRO A 31 -1.13 -6.10 -2.50
N CYS A 32 -2.13 -6.44 -1.68
CA CYS A 32 -3.42 -6.94 -2.14
C CYS A 32 -4.54 -6.20 -1.41
N CYS A 33 -5.29 -5.35 -2.12
CA CYS A 33 -6.37 -4.54 -1.54
C CYS A 33 -7.66 -4.78 -2.31
N ARG A 34 -8.80 -4.83 -1.61
CA ARG A 34 -10.12 -4.82 -2.23
C ARG A 34 -11.07 -3.93 -1.43
N THR A 35 -11.68 -2.98 -2.12
CA THR A 35 -12.65 -2.02 -1.60
C THR A 35 -13.75 -2.72 -0.82
N GLY A 36 -14.02 -2.22 0.39
CA GLY A 36 -15.07 -2.75 1.26
C GLY A 36 -14.84 -4.19 1.75
N VAL A 37 -13.71 -4.83 1.46
CA VAL A 37 -13.43 -6.24 1.82
C VAL A 37 -12.28 -6.37 2.80
N GLY A 38 -11.11 -5.85 2.45
CA GLY A 38 -9.92 -5.94 3.28
C GLY A 38 -8.62 -5.62 2.55
N VAL A 39 -7.52 -5.69 3.27
CA VAL A 39 -6.16 -5.51 2.77
C VAL A 39 -5.24 -6.59 3.32
N ILE A 40 -4.37 -7.13 2.46
CA ILE A 40 -3.44 -8.20 2.76
C ILE A 40 -2.06 -7.86 2.20
N ALA A 41 -1.02 -8.09 3.00
CA ALA A 41 0.37 -8.09 2.54
C ALA A 41 0.93 -9.52 2.60
N SER A 42 1.48 -10.00 1.49
CA SER A 42 2.19 -11.30 1.41
C SER A 42 3.64 -11.08 0.99
N GLN A 43 4.59 -11.38 1.88
CA GLN A 43 6.01 -11.05 1.72
C GLN A 43 6.94 -12.18 2.20
N ALA A 44 8.23 -11.86 2.41
CA ALA A 44 9.34 -12.82 2.56
C ALA A 44 9.59 -13.58 1.26
N PHE A 45 9.49 -14.90 1.24
CA PHE A 45 9.33 -15.63 -0.02
C PHE A 45 7.87 -15.51 -0.45
N SER A 46 7.52 -14.36 -1.03
CA SER A 46 6.14 -13.99 -1.31
C SER A 46 5.41 -15.06 -2.12
N ASN A 47 4.15 -15.29 -1.75
CA ASN A 47 3.18 -16.06 -2.51
C ASN A 47 1.95 -15.17 -2.72
N PRO A 48 1.78 -14.55 -3.90
CA PRO A 48 0.67 -13.62 -4.17
C PRO A 48 -0.71 -14.25 -3.98
N TYR A 49 -0.84 -15.57 -4.18
CA TYR A 49 -2.11 -16.27 -3.98
C TYR A 49 -2.61 -16.21 -2.54
N LEU A 50 -1.74 -16.07 -1.53
CA LEU A 50 -2.17 -15.86 -0.15
C LEU A 50 -2.98 -14.57 0.03
N GLY A 51 -2.64 -13.52 -0.74
CA GLY A 51 -3.41 -12.27 -0.77
C GLY A 51 -4.71 -12.42 -1.57
N ILE A 52 -4.62 -13.01 -2.77
CA ILE A 52 -5.77 -13.17 -3.68
C ILE A 52 -6.86 -14.05 -3.04
N ASP A 53 -6.47 -15.22 -2.53
CA ASP A 53 -7.39 -16.17 -1.91
C ASP A 53 -7.86 -15.66 -0.55
N GLY A 54 -6.98 -14.99 0.20
CA GLY A 54 -7.33 -14.35 1.46
C GLY A 54 -8.44 -13.31 1.30
N LEU A 55 -8.34 -12.41 0.31
CA LEU A 55 -9.39 -11.42 0.03
C LEU A 55 -10.70 -12.10 -0.40
N THR A 56 -10.62 -13.21 -1.13
CA THR A 56 -11.81 -13.99 -1.53
C THR A 56 -12.51 -14.58 -0.29
N LEU A 57 -11.76 -15.07 0.70
CA LEU A 57 -12.31 -15.58 1.95
C LEU A 57 -12.93 -14.46 2.80
N LEU A 58 -12.30 -13.29 2.87
CA LEU A 58 -12.87 -12.11 3.55
C LEU A 58 -14.18 -11.65 2.89
N GLU A 59 -14.24 -11.67 1.56
CA GLU A 59 -15.46 -11.33 0.81
C GLU A 59 -16.60 -12.31 1.09
N GLN A 60 -16.28 -13.58 1.31
CA GLN A 60 -17.22 -14.62 1.74
C GLN A 60 -17.64 -14.50 3.22
N GLY A 61 -17.14 -13.50 3.95
CA GLY A 61 -17.52 -13.19 5.32
C GLY A 61 -16.69 -13.88 6.40
N LEU A 62 -15.54 -14.48 6.06
CA LEU A 62 -14.62 -14.97 7.08
C LEU A 62 -13.91 -13.78 7.75
N ALA A 63 -13.76 -13.85 9.07
CA ALA A 63 -12.93 -12.91 9.82
C ALA A 63 -11.44 -13.07 9.48
N ALA A 64 -10.65 -11.99 9.64
CA ALA A 64 -9.22 -11.95 9.33
C ALA A 64 -8.42 -13.18 9.83
N ALA A 65 -8.59 -13.57 11.10
CA ALA A 65 -7.88 -14.71 11.68
C ALA A 65 -8.20 -16.05 11.00
N ARG A 66 -9.47 -16.28 10.63
CA ARG A 66 -9.89 -17.53 9.97
C ARG A 66 -9.49 -17.55 8.50
N ALA A 67 -9.52 -16.41 7.82
CA ALA A 67 -8.98 -16.28 6.48
C ALA A 67 -7.48 -16.58 6.46
N LEU A 68 -6.71 -16.01 7.41
CA LEU A 68 -5.28 -16.27 7.57
C LEU A 68 -4.98 -17.75 7.81
N GLU A 69 -5.63 -18.37 8.79
CA GLU A 69 -5.49 -19.80 9.09
C GLU A 69 -5.69 -20.65 7.84
N ARG A 70 -6.77 -20.38 7.09
CA ARG A 70 -7.12 -21.15 5.89
C ARG A 70 -6.06 -21.05 4.79
N VAL A 71 -5.55 -19.85 4.50
CA VAL A 71 -4.53 -19.68 3.45
C VAL A 71 -3.18 -20.26 3.89
N ILE A 72 -2.81 -20.10 5.16
CA ILE A 72 -1.56 -20.64 5.70
C ILE A 72 -1.56 -22.16 5.76
N ASP A 73 -2.66 -22.81 6.16
CA ASP A 73 -2.76 -24.27 6.19
C ASP A 73 -2.73 -24.91 4.80
N SER A 74 -3.09 -24.15 3.77
CA SER A 74 -3.02 -24.60 2.37
C SER A 74 -1.64 -24.47 1.73
N ASP A 75 -0.72 -23.67 2.31
CA ASP A 75 0.61 -23.42 1.75
C ASP A 75 1.67 -24.32 2.42
N GLN A 76 2.11 -25.35 1.70
CA GLN A 76 3.21 -26.23 2.15
C GLN A 76 4.53 -25.46 2.41
N GLY A 77 4.70 -24.30 1.77
CA GLY A 77 5.83 -23.40 1.95
C GLY A 77 5.64 -22.36 3.05
N ARG A 78 4.58 -22.46 3.88
CA ARG A 78 4.21 -21.47 4.91
C ARG A 78 5.36 -21.01 5.79
N ASP A 79 6.29 -21.89 6.15
CA ASP A 79 7.42 -21.53 7.01
C ASP A 79 8.31 -20.43 6.44
N LEU A 80 8.30 -20.21 5.12
CA LEU A 80 9.06 -19.16 4.43
C LEU A 80 8.24 -17.88 4.16
N ARG A 81 6.96 -17.87 4.53
CA ARG A 81 6.00 -16.79 4.23
C ARG A 81 5.87 -15.85 5.40
N GLN A 82 5.52 -14.62 5.08
CA GLN A 82 5.03 -13.66 6.06
C GLN A 82 3.77 -12.99 5.51
N VAL A 83 2.70 -12.96 6.29
CA VAL A 83 1.38 -12.47 5.87
C VAL A 83 0.78 -11.58 6.95
N ALA A 84 0.13 -10.49 6.55
CA ALA A 84 -0.70 -9.68 7.43
C ALA A 84 -2.02 -9.34 6.74
N ILE A 85 -3.10 -9.33 7.51
CA ILE A 85 -4.48 -9.10 7.07
C ILE A 85 -5.12 -8.04 7.97
N VAL A 86 -5.84 -7.10 7.34
CA VAL A 86 -6.84 -6.25 8.00
C VAL A 86 -8.14 -6.37 7.21
N ASP A 87 -9.22 -6.81 7.87
CA ASP A 87 -10.53 -6.92 7.23
C ASP A 87 -11.30 -5.58 7.21
N ARG A 88 -12.48 -5.58 6.56
CA ARG A 88 -13.34 -4.39 6.42
C ARG A 88 -13.80 -3.77 7.74
N ASP A 89 -13.77 -4.53 8.84
CA ASP A 89 -14.18 -4.10 10.17
C ASP A 89 -12.99 -3.65 11.02
N GLY A 90 -11.77 -3.89 10.54
CA GLY A 90 -10.53 -3.53 11.20
C GLY A 90 -9.97 -4.62 12.11
N HIS A 91 -10.48 -5.86 12.04
CA HIS A 91 -9.83 -6.97 12.72
C HIS A 91 -8.53 -7.32 12.00
N THR A 92 -7.50 -7.64 12.80
CA THR A 92 -6.16 -7.93 12.32
C THR A 92 -5.85 -9.42 12.44
N ALA A 93 -4.97 -9.90 11.59
CA ALA A 93 -4.30 -11.19 11.78
C ALA A 93 -2.94 -11.17 11.08
N ALA A 94 -1.93 -11.80 11.68
CA ALA A 94 -0.60 -11.86 11.11
C ALA A 94 0.07 -13.23 11.32
N TYR A 95 0.96 -13.59 10.40
CA TYR A 95 1.74 -14.81 10.43
C TYR A 95 3.17 -14.54 9.98
N THR A 96 4.15 -14.99 10.78
CA THR A 96 5.57 -15.04 10.41
C THR A 96 6.04 -16.49 10.48
N GLY A 97 6.41 -17.04 9.33
CA GLY A 97 6.90 -18.41 9.23
C GLY A 97 8.23 -18.61 9.95
N ALA A 98 8.42 -19.79 10.53
CA ALA A 98 9.59 -20.12 11.35
C ALA A 98 10.93 -20.11 10.60
N LYS A 99 10.91 -20.11 9.26
CA LYS A 99 12.10 -20.04 8.38
C LYS A 99 12.27 -18.67 7.73
N CYS A 100 11.47 -17.66 8.11
CA CYS A 100 11.77 -16.28 7.75
C CYS A 100 13.13 -15.86 8.33
N ILE A 101 13.94 -15.19 7.51
CA ILE A 101 15.29 -14.80 7.92
C ILE A 101 15.19 -13.66 8.96
N PRO A 102 15.84 -13.81 10.14
CA PRO A 102 15.75 -12.80 11.20
C PRO A 102 16.56 -11.53 10.90
N TRP A 103 16.21 -10.38 11.50
CA TRP A 103 15.04 -10.22 12.36
C TRP A 103 13.75 -10.28 11.53
N ALA A 104 12.74 -11.02 12.04
CA ALA A 104 11.45 -11.19 11.40
C ALA A 104 10.34 -11.26 12.44
N GLY A 105 9.29 -10.49 12.23
CA GLY A 105 8.16 -10.40 13.15
C GLY A 105 7.16 -9.34 12.75
N GLN A 106 6.25 -9.04 13.67
CA GLN A 106 5.15 -8.10 13.44
C GLN A 106 4.73 -7.39 14.74
N VAL A 107 4.04 -6.26 14.58
CA VAL A 107 3.30 -5.53 15.61
C VAL A 107 1.87 -5.36 15.10
N GLU A 108 0.89 -5.78 15.89
CA GLU A 108 -0.54 -5.61 15.62
C GLU A 108 -1.11 -4.53 16.53
N GLY A 109 -1.98 -3.69 15.98
CA GLY A 109 -2.71 -2.68 16.74
C GLY A 109 -4.13 -2.49 16.22
N GLY A 110 -4.82 -1.44 16.68
CA GLY A 110 -6.22 -1.18 16.31
C GLY A 110 -6.37 -0.87 14.82
N GLY A 111 -6.71 -1.89 14.01
CA GLY A 111 -6.93 -1.74 12.58
C GLY A 111 -5.66 -1.65 11.73
N TYR A 112 -4.50 -2.11 12.23
CA TYR A 112 -3.26 -2.16 11.46
C TYR A 112 -2.32 -3.29 11.87
N VAL A 113 -1.43 -3.67 10.96
CA VAL A 113 -0.31 -4.57 11.24
C VAL A 113 0.94 -4.05 10.55
N CYS A 114 2.00 -3.83 11.33
CA CYS A 114 3.36 -3.60 10.83
C CYS A 114 4.12 -4.93 10.86
N LEU A 115 4.77 -5.31 9.76
CA LEU A 115 5.50 -6.57 9.66
C LEU A 115 6.76 -6.44 8.84
N GLY A 116 7.78 -7.23 9.16
CA GLY A 116 8.99 -7.27 8.35
C GLY A 116 9.85 -8.49 8.57
N ASN A 117 10.76 -8.72 7.64
CA ASN A 117 11.75 -9.80 7.64
C ASN A 117 13.06 -9.34 7.01
N ILE A 118 14.19 -9.88 7.49
CA ILE A 118 15.54 -9.36 7.27
C ILE A 118 15.68 -7.91 7.76
N LEU A 119 14.98 -7.58 8.83
CA LEU A 119 15.15 -6.26 9.43
C LEU A 119 16.45 -6.21 10.21
N THR A 120 16.92 -4.99 10.40
CA THR A 120 18.05 -4.70 11.29
C THR A 120 17.71 -5.08 12.74
N ASP A 121 16.49 -4.78 13.20
CA ASP A 121 16.00 -5.06 14.55
C ASP A 121 14.45 -5.04 14.63
N GLU A 122 13.87 -5.42 15.78
CA GLU A 122 12.44 -5.26 16.08
C GLU A 122 12.00 -3.79 16.15
N GLU A 123 12.92 -2.89 16.49
CA GLU A 123 12.64 -1.45 16.58
C GLU A 123 12.11 -0.87 15.27
N VAL A 124 12.40 -1.51 14.12
CA VAL A 124 11.86 -1.12 12.81
C VAL A 124 10.33 -1.16 12.81
N VAL A 125 9.72 -2.30 13.16
CA VAL A 125 8.25 -2.42 13.11
C VAL A 125 7.57 -1.66 14.25
N LYS A 126 8.25 -1.48 15.40
CA LYS A 126 7.76 -0.66 16.51
C LYS A 126 7.73 0.82 16.13
N ALA A 127 8.79 1.33 15.48
CA ALA A 127 8.83 2.71 14.99
C ALA A 127 7.72 2.97 13.95
N MET A 128 7.50 2.01 13.03
CA MET A 128 6.39 2.09 12.07
C MET A 128 5.03 2.20 12.77
N ALA A 129 4.78 1.35 13.77
CA ALA A 129 3.53 1.35 14.54
C ALA A 129 3.32 2.68 15.29
N LEU A 130 4.34 3.15 16.00
CA LEU A 130 4.30 4.43 16.73
C LEU A 130 4.01 5.61 15.80
N ALA A 131 4.67 5.68 14.64
CA ALA A 131 4.43 6.74 13.66
C ALA A 131 3.02 6.69 13.07
N PHE A 132 2.48 5.49 12.82
CA PHE A 132 1.11 5.31 12.33
C PHE A 132 0.04 5.73 13.35
N GLU A 133 0.28 5.46 14.63
CA GLU A 133 -0.60 5.86 15.74
C GLU A 133 -0.52 7.37 16.01
N ALA A 134 0.68 7.96 15.94
CA ALA A 134 0.90 9.39 16.16
C ALA A 134 0.34 10.30 15.04
N SER A 135 -0.10 9.72 13.92
CA SER A 135 -0.61 10.45 12.75
C SER A 135 -2.12 10.26 12.52
N VAL A 136 -2.90 9.97 13.58
CA VAL A 136 -4.33 9.65 13.50
C VAL A 136 -5.20 10.70 12.79
N ASP A 137 -4.78 11.97 12.81
CA ASP A 137 -5.52 13.08 12.20
C ASP A 137 -5.35 13.17 10.68
N GLU A 138 -4.31 12.55 10.14
CA GLU A 138 -3.97 12.52 8.72
C GLU A 138 -4.78 11.47 7.94
N ASP A 139 -4.84 11.62 6.62
CA ASP A 139 -5.45 10.61 5.75
C ASP A 139 -4.59 9.35 5.62
N LEU A 140 -5.25 8.21 5.35
CA LEU A 140 -4.59 6.91 5.38
C LEU A 140 -3.30 6.82 4.53
N PRO A 141 -3.24 7.36 3.29
CA PRO A 141 -2.01 7.30 2.51
C PRO A 141 -0.81 8.00 3.16
N GLU A 142 -1.03 9.16 3.79
CA GLU A 142 0.01 9.90 4.51
C GLU A 142 0.51 9.09 5.71
N ARG A 143 -0.41 8.53 6.50
CA ARG A 143 -0.08 7.71 7.69
C ARG A 143 0.75 6.49 7.32
N LEU A 144 0.38 5.80 6.24
CA LEU A 144 1.10 4.64 5.72
C LEU A 144 2.53 5.01 5.27
N LEU A 145 2.70 6.17 4.63
CA LEU A 145 4.00 6.64 4.19
C LEU A 145 4.89 7.05 5.36
N ARG A 146 4.36 7.77 6.35
CA ARG A 146 5.07 8.11 7.59
C ARG A 146 5.54 6.87 8.35
N ALA A 147 4.74 5.81 8.37
CA ALA A 147 5.14 4.53 8.95
C ALA A 147 6.38 3.97 8.22
N LEU A 148 6.40 3.93 6.88
CA LEU A 148 7.59 3.48 6.14
C LEU A 148 8.82 4.35 6.40
N GLU A 149 8.65 5.68 6.46
CA GLU A 149 9.74 6.62 6.77
C GLU A 149 10.34 6.31 8.14
N ALA A 150 9.51 6.16 9.17
CA ALA A 150 9.95 5.81 10.52
C ALA A 150 10.64 4.43 10.57
N GLY A 151 10.11 3.43 9.85
CA GLY A 151 10.75 2.12 9.74
C GLY A 151 12.14 2.17 9.09
N GLN A 152 12.30 3.02 8.05
CA GLN A 152 13.58 3.24 7.39
C GLN A 152 14.58 3.96 8.30
N GLU A 153 14.14 4.95 9.05
CA GLU A 153 14.96 5.69 10.03
C GLU A 153 15.42 4.79 11.19
N ALA A 154 14.56 3.88 11.65
CA ALA A 154 14.88 2.87 12.65
C ALA A 154 15.82 1.75 12.16
N GLY A 155 16.20 1.77 10.87
CA GLY A 155 17.22 0.91 10.28
C GLY A 155 16.75 0.08 9.08
N GLY A 156 15.43 -0.12 8.93
CA GLY A 156 14.82 -0.79 7.78
C GLY A 156 15.35 -2.19 7.48
N ASP A 157 15.43 -2.53 6.19
CA ASP A 157 15.96 -3.80 5.71
C ASP A 157 17.50 -3.82 5.77
N ARG A 158 18.06 -4.84 6.41
CA ARG A 158 19.51 -5.00 6.64
C ARG A 158 20.35 -5.03 5.37
N ARG A 159 19.74 -5.30 4.20
CA ARG A 159 20.43 -5.39 2.90
C ARG A 159 20.45 -4.06 2.15
N GLY A 160 19.76 -3.04 2.65
CA GLY A 160 19.65 -1.72 2.03
C GLY A 160 18.26 -1.45 1.45
N ARG A 161 18.20 -0.64 0.39
CA ARG A 161 16.96 -0.13 -0.20
C ARG A 161 16.95 -0.35 -1.71
N GLN A 162 15.76 -0.52 -2.30
CA GLN A 162 15.62 -0.57 -3.76
C GLN A 162 14.23 -0.16 -4.24
N SER A 163 13.16 -0.68 -3.63
CA SER A 163 11.81 -0.38 -4.06
C SER A 163 10.90 -0.03 -2.89
N ALA A 164 9.86 0.74 -3.18
CA ALA A 164 8.79 1.07 -2.25
C ALA A 164 7.48 1.27 -3.03
N GLY A 165 6.36 1.09 -2.35
CA GLY A 165 5.06 1.36 -2.95
C GLY A 165 3.95 1.48 -1.92
N ILE A 166 2.92 2.22 -2.30
CA ILE A 166 1.70 2.43 -1.52
C ILE A 166 0.50 2.09 -2.38
N ARG A 167 -0.44 1.33 -1.82
CA ARG A 167 -1.73 1.04 -2.45
C ARG A 167 -2.85 1.23 -1.45
N VAL A 168 -3.79 2.11 -1.77
CA VAL A 168 -4.97 2.42 -0.97
C VAL A 168 -6.20 2.33 -1.85
N VAL A 169 -7.24 1.70 -1.32
CA VAL A 169 -8.57 1.61 -1.92
C VAL A 169 -9.59 2.30 -1.01
N HIS A 170 -10.64 2.86 -1.62
CA HIS A 170 -11.69 3.59 -0.89
C HIS A 170 -13.09 3.10 -1.25
N THR A 171 -13.86 3.85 -2.04
CA THR A 171 -15.25 3.48 -2.41
C THR A 171 -15.38 2.83 -3.77
N GLU A 172 -14.44 3.11 -4.69
CA GLU A 172 -14.47 2.59 -6.05
C GLU A 172 -13.63 1.31 -6.20
N ASP A 173 -13.86 0.55 -7.27
CA ASP A 173 -13.12 -0.70 -7.57
C ASP A 173 -11.65 -0.43 -7.95
N TYR A 174 -11.35 0.75 -8.49
CA TYR A 174 -9.99 1.19 -8.80
C TYR A 174 -9.31 1.81 -7.55
N PRO A 175 -7.97 1.81 -7.47
CA PRO A 175 -7.28 2.32 -6.30
C PRO A 175 -7.47 3.84 -6.14
N TYR A 176 -7.65 4.27 -4.90
CA TYR A 176 -7.61 5.69 -4.51
C TYR A 176 -6.20 6.27 -4.65
N CYS A 177 -5.19 5.47 -4.30
CA CYS A 177 -3.77 5.80 -4.42
C CYS A 177 -3.02 4.51 -4.78
N ASP A 178 -2.26 4.50 -5.87
CA ASP A 178 -1.38 3.38 -6.25
C ASP A 178 -0.10 3.99 -6.84
N LEU A 179 0.91 4.17 -5.97
CA LEU A 179 2.17 4.81 -6.33
C LEU A 179 3.31 3.83 -6.06
N ARG A 180 4.25 3.76 -7.01
CA ARG A 180 5.34 2.80 -6.99
C ARG A 180 6.66 3.46 -7.37
N VAL A 181 7.70 3.05 -6.64
CA VAL A 181 9.09 3.28 -6.99
C VAL A 181 9.73 1.90 -7.05
N ASP A 182 9.85 1.37 -8.27
CA ASP A 182 10.22 -0.05 -8.46
C ASP A 182 11.73 -0.30 -8.37
N ASP A 183 12.56 0.72 -8.64
CA ASP A 183 14.01 0.71 -8.53
C ASP A 183 14.56 2.12 -8.30
N HIS A 184 15.09 2.39 -7.10
CA HIS A 184 15.71 3.65 -6.74
C HIS A 184 16.66 3.45 -5.54
N PRO A 185 17.81 4.17 -5.45
CA PRO A 185 18.70 4.08 -4.28
C PRO A 185 18.05 4.58 -2.99
N ASP A 186 17.07 5.48 -3.08
CA ASP A 186 16.29 5.98 -1.95
C ASP A 186 14.78 5.95 -2.25
N PRO A 187 14.15 4.77 -2.25
CA PRO A 187 12.83 4.57 -2.83
C PRO A 187 11.71 5.20 -1.99
N ILE A 188 11.87 5.31 -0.67
CA ILE A 188 10.87 5.93 0.21
C ILE A 188 10.88 7.45 0.03
N ALA A 189 12.05 8.09 -0.04
CA ALA A 189 12.15 9.51 -0.31
C ALA A 189 11.57 9.86 -1.69
N GLU A 190 11.82 9.02 -2.69
CA GLU A 190 11.23 9.18 -4.02
C GLU A 190 9.71 8.94 -4.01
N LEU A 191 9.23 7.96 -3.24
CA LEU A 191 7.80 7.72 -3.05
C LEU A 191 7.12 8.94 -2.41
N ARG A 192 7.76 9.59 -1.43
CA ARG A 192 7.30 10.84 -0.81
C ARG A 192 7.23 12.00 -1.81
N ARG A 193 8.21 12.12 -2.69
CA ARG A 193 8.19 13.11 -3.78
C ARG A 193 6.98 12.89 -4.70
N VAL A 194 6.76 11.65 -5.14
CA VAL A 194 5.62 11.29 -6.00
C VAL A 194 4.29 11.47 -5.26
N PHE A 195 4.23 11.12 -3.99
CA PHE A 195 3.05 11.33 -3.14
C PHE A 195 2.66 12.80 -3.02
N THR A 196 3.64 13.70 -2.94
CA THR A 196 3.40 15.16 -2.95
C THR A 196 2.78 15.63 -4.26
N VAL A 197 3.16 15.02 -5.40
CA VAL A 197 2.50 15.28 -6.70
C VAL A 197 1.08 14.75 -6.69
N PHE A 198 0.86 13.51 -6.23
CA PHE A 198 -0.46 12.91 -6.08
C PHE A 198 -1.45 13.77 -5.27
N GLN A 199 -0.98 14.40 -4.18
CA GLN A 199 -1.81 15.31 -3.39
C GLN A 199 -2.25 16.55 -4.17
N ARG A 200 -1.43 17.05 -5.10
CA ARG A 200 -1.78 18.21 -5.95
C ARG A 200 -2.80 17.85 -7.04
N GLU A 201 -2.84 16.59 -7.44
CA GLU A 201 -3.78 16.02 -8.42
C GLU A 201 -5.16 15.70 -7.82
N GLU A 202 -5.45 16.08 -6.57
CA GLU A 202 -6.77 15.90 -5.95
C GLU A 202 -7.95 16.40 -6.81
N PRO A 203 -7.88 17.59 -7.47
CA PRO A 203 -8.98 18.04 -8.33
C PRO A 203 -9.29 17.08 -9.49
N PHE A 204 -8.26 16.47 -10.09
CA PHE A 204 -8.46 15.49 -11.17
C PHE A 204 -9.18 14.23 -10.66
N ARG A 205 -8.87 13.79 -9.43
CA ARG A 205 -9.54 12.62 -8.81
C ARG A 205 -11.03 12.86 -8.59
N GLN A 206 -11.46 14.09 -8.30
CA GLN A 206 -12.90 14.41 -8.18
C GLN A 206 -13.65 14.37 -9.51
N MET A 207 -12.93 14.38 -10.63
CA MET A 207 -13.48 14.26 -11.99
C MET A 207 -13.49 12.82 -12.50
N MET A 208 -12.89 11.87 -11.76
CA MET A 208 -12.84 10.47 -12.19
C MET A 208 -14.21 9.81 -12.11
N PRO A 209 -14.59 8.97 -13.10
CA PRO A 209 -15.84 8.21 -13.06
C PRO A 209 -16.00 7.39 -11.78
N ARG A 210 -17.23 7.32 -11.29
CA ARG A 210 -17.66 6.46 -10.18
C ARG A 210 -18.59 5.37 -10.70
N ARG A 211 -18.77 4.32 -9.92
CA ARG A 211 -19.65 3.19 -10.28
C ARG A 211 -21.08 3.62 -10.57
N ASP A 212 -21.58 4.63 -9.87
CA ASP A 212 -22.95 5.17 -9.95
C ASP A 212 -23.06 6.46 -10.78
N ASP A 213 -21.94 7.06 -11.16
CA ASP A 213 -21.85 8.32 -11.92
C ASP A 213 -20.60 8.33 -12.80
N TYR A 214 -20.78 8.06 -14.09
CA TYR A 214 -19.67 7.94 -15.04
C TYR A 214 -19.14 9.29 -15.55
N THR A 215 -19.81 10.40 -15.25
CA THR A 215 -19.46 11.73 -15.78
C THR A 215 -19.48 12.80 -14.68
N PRO A 216 -18.79 12.60 -13.54
CA PRO A 216 -18.79 13.59 -12.47
C PRO A 216 -18.06 14.84 -12.94
N GLN A 217 -18.62 16.01 -12.62
CA GLN A 217 -18.08 17.31 -13.03
C GLN A 217 -17.81 17.41 -14.54
N TRP A 218 -18.66 16.82 -15.39
CA TRP A 218 -18.42 16.67 -16.83
C TRP A 218 -17.99 17.95 -17.54
N GLU A 219 -18.63 19.09 -17.23
CA GLU A 219 -18.24 20.37 -17.82
C GLU A 219 -16.79 20.78 -17.47
N ALA A 220 -16.31 20.47 -16.27
CA ALA A 220 -14.93 20.71 -15.87
C ALA A 220 -13.97 19.79 -16.64
N VAL A 221 -14.37 18.53 -16.87
CA VAL A 221 -13.60 17.60 -17.71
C VAL A 221 -13.46 18.11 -19.13
N ILE A 222 -14.55 18.60 -19.73
CA ILE A 222 -14.53 19.20 -21.07
C ILE A 222 -13.59 20.40 -21.11
N ARG A 223 -13.70 21.33 -20.15
CA ARG A 223 -12.80 22.50 -20.08
C ARG A 223 -11.33 22.10 -19.94
N MET A 224 -11.02 21.11 -19.10
CA MET A 224 -9.66 20.62 -18.93
C MET A 224 -9.11 20.00 -20.24
N ARG A 225 -9.94 19.21 -20.94
CA ARG A 225 -9.59 18.62 -22.24
C ARG A 225 -9.32 19.69 -23.29
N GLU A 226 -10.13 20.75 -23.37
CA GLU A 226 -9.93 21.87 -24.28
C GLU A 226 -8.64 22.66 -23.96
N MET A 227 -8.36 22.90 -22.67
CA MET A 227 -7.10 23.53 -22.25
C MET A 227 -5.87 22.69 -22.63
N LEU A 228 -5.94 21.37 -22.45
CA LEU A 228 -4.85 20.46 -22.82
C LEU A 228 -4.62 20.45 -24.34
N GLU A 229 -5.69 20.45 -25.14
CA GLU A 229 -5.59 20.51 -26.60
C GLU A 229 -4.89 21.80 -27.05
N ALA A 230 -5.30 22.96 -26.51
CA ALA A 230 -4.67 24.24 -26.83
C ALA A 230 -3.18 24.27 -26.45
N SER A 231 -2.80 23.74 -25.29
CA SER A 231 -1.40 23.66 -24.85
C SER A 231 -0.55 22.81 -25.80
N LEU A 232 -1.09 21.70 -26.30
CA LEU A 232 -0.39 20.83 -27.25
C LEU A 232 -0.19 21.49 -28.62
N GLU A 233 -1.17 22.28 -29.07
CA GLU A 233 -1.07 23.05 -30.30
C GLU A 233 0.03 24.12 -30.20
N GLU A 234 0.12 24.84 -29.08
CA GLU A 234 1.18 25.82 -28.80
C GLU A 234 2.58 25.18 -28.79
N GLU A 235 2.76 24.06 -28.08
CA GLU A 235 4.04 23.34 -28.06
C GLU A 235 4.44 22.86 -29.45
N THR A 236 3.49 22.37 -30.24
CA THR A 236 3.72 21.91 -31.61
C THR A 236 4.11 23.07 -32.55
N ALA A 237 3.51 24.25 -32.37
CA ALA A 237 3.87 25.45 -33.13
C ALA A 237 5.30 25.90 -32.80
N VAL A 238 5.65 25.99 -31.51
CA VAL A 238 7.00 26.36 -31.05
C VAL A 238 8.06 25.38 -31.54
N ALA A 239 7.74 24.08 -31.58
CA ALA A 239 8.65 23.05 -32.09
C ALA A 239 8.89 23.14 -33.60
N LYS A 240 7.94 23.68 -34.39
CA LYS A 240 8.09 23.88 -35.84
C LYS A 240 8.87 25.13 -36.21
N GLU A 241 8.99 26.10 -35.30
CA GLU A 241 9.76 27.33 -35.49
C GLU A 241 11.24 27.22 -35.07
N ARG A 242 11.64 26.09 -34.48
CA ARG A 242 13.02 25.75 -34.09
C ARG A 242 13.70 24.85 -35.11
#